data_AF-A0A8T3EBQ7-F1
#
_entry.id   AF-A0A8T3EBQ7-F1
#
_cell.length_a   1.000
_cell.length_b   1.000
_cell.length_c   1.000
_cell.angle_alpha   90.00
_cell.angle_beta   90.00
_cell.angle_gamma   90.00
#
_symmetry.space_group_name_H-M   'P 1'
#
loop_
_entity.id
_entity.type
_entity.pdbx_description
1 polymer ?
#
loop_
_entity_poly.entity_id
_entity_poly.type
_entity_poly.pdbx_seq_one_letter_code
_entity_poly.pdbx_strand_id
1 'polypeptide(L)'
;MATPPKGRGAATASSAPTPPRPRPRPPRATWSGCVLRRAGRDGQGGGGGVCGALVETISSFKPGRYQSSLMPAENKPLEMNILKRVKELLAEVDAKTAAKHITKADCMVARILGVTKEMQRMMGVGFGLELLTLPHGHQLRLDLLERFYTMSIMMAVDLLGCTGSTEERAALLHKTIQLAA
;
A
#
# COMPACT_ATOMS: atom_id res chain seq x y z
N MET A 1 -19.03 5.22 80.14
CA MET A 1 -18.30 4.75 78.94
C MET A 1 -19.26 4.79 77.77
N ALA A 2 -19.01 5.71 76.84
CA ALA A 2 -19.87 6.03 75.71
C ALA A 2 -19.71 5.01 74.58
N THR A 3 -20.83 4.61 73.98
CA THR A 3 -20.90 3.81 72.75
C THR A 3 -20.62 4.70 71.53
N PRO A 4 -19.76 4.29 70.58
CA PRO A 4 -19.58 5.03 69.34
C PRO A 4 -20.66 4.65 68.29
N PRO A 5 -21.03 5.56 67.38
CA PRO A 5 -22.09 5.33 66.40
C PRO A 5 -21.63 4.49 65.19
N LYS A 6 -22.56 3.69 64.67
CA LYS A 6 -22.46 2.92 63.42
C LYS A 6 -22.06 3.81 62.24
N GLY A 7 -20.96 3.48 61.58
CA GLY A 7 -20.49 4.11 60.36
C GLY A 7 -21.48 3.97 59.21
N ARG A 8 -21.71 5.07 58.49
CA ARG A 8 -22.48 5.12 57.24
C ARG A 8 -21.66 4.44 56.14
N GLY A 9 -22.23 3.41 55.53
CA GLY A 9 -21.68 2.82 54.30
C GLY A 9 -21.75 3.85 53.17
N ALA A 10 -20.60 4.21 52.62
CA ALA A 10 -20.49 4.97 51.39
C ALA A 10 -20.89 4.05 50.23
N ALA A 11 -21.94 4.44 49.49
CA ALA A 11 -22.32 3.80 48.24
C ALA A 11 -21.20 4.04 47.21
N THR A 12 -20.55 2.97 46.77
CA THR A 12 -19.58 2.98 45.68
C THR A 12 -20.33 3.24 44.36
N ALA A 13 -20.07 4.39 43.74
CA ALA A 13 -20.55 4.69 42.40
C ALA A 13 -19.84 3.77 41.40
N SER A 14 -20.57 2.80 40.86
CA SER A 14 -20.13 1.97 39.74
C SER A 14 -20.20 2.79 38.45
N SER A 15 -19.06 3.23 37.92
CA SER A 15 -18.97 3.87 36.62
C SER A 15 -18.93 2.80 35.52
N ALA A 16 -20.02 2.70 34.75
CA ALA A 16 -20.06 1.87 33.54
C ALA A 16 -19.17 2.48 32.43
N PRO A 17 -18.48 1.66 31.61
CA PRO A 17 -17.67 2.16 30.51
C PRO A 17 -18.53 2.68 29.35
N THR A 18 -18.16 3.83 28.80
CA THR A 18 -18.81 4.46 27.63
C THR A 18 -18.49 3.69 26.34
N PRO A 19 -19.48 3.49 25.45
CA PRO A 19 -19.25 2.79 24.19
C PRO A 19 -18.42 3.61 23.20
N PRO A 20 -17.66 2.96 22.30
CA PRO A 20 -16.86 3.65 21.30
C PRO A 20 -17.74 4.36 20.27
N ARG A 21 -17.32 5.56 19.87
CA ARG A 21 -18.02 6.35 18.84
C ARG A 21 -17.94 5.65 17.47
N PRO A 22 -19.04 5.64 16.68
CA PRO A 22 -19.01 5.07 15.34
C PRO A 22 -18.12 5.89 14.41
N ARG A 23 -17.38 5.19 13.54
CA ARG A 23 -16.55 5.80 12.50
C ARG A 23 -17.44 6.51 11.46
N PRO A 24 -17.04 7.68 10.95
CA PRO A 24 -17.79 8.36 9.89
C PRO A 24 -17.81 7.49 8.63
N ARG A 25 -18.99 7.35 8.03
CA ARG A 25 -19.16 6.63 6.76
C ARG A 25 -18.62 7.49 5.62
N PRO A 26 -17.88 6.91 4.66
CA PRO A 26 -17.49 7.65 3.47
C PRO A 26 -18.76 8.00 2.65
N PRO A 27 -18.80 9.17 2.01
CA PRO A 27 -19.93 9.57 1.18
C PRO A 27 -20.07 8.60 -0.01
N ARG A 28 -21.32 8.18 -0.24
CA ARG A 28 -21.70 7.29 -1.34
C ARG A 28 -21.65 8.09 -2.64
N ALA A 29 -20.52 8.07 -3.34
CA ALA A 29 -20.40 8.69 -4.64
C ALA A 29 -20.96 7.72 -5.70
N THR A 30 -22.12 8.06 -6.25
CA THR A 30 -22.62 7.50 -7.52
C THR A 30 -21.69 7.97 -8.64
N TRP A 31 -20.85 7.07 -9.12
CA TRP A 31 -19.90 7.35 -10.19
C TRP A 31 -20.58 7.30 -11.56
N SER A 32 -20.54 8.41 -12.27
CA SER A 32 -20.77 8.47 -13.71
C SER A 32 -19.77 9.45 -14.31
N GLY A 33 -18.98 8.94 -15.26
CA GLY A 33 -18.24 9.71 -16.25
C GLY A 33 -16.89 10.28 -15.83
N CYS A 34 -15.85 9.99 -16.63
CA CYS A 34 -14.63 10.78 -16.69
C CYS A 34 -14.97 12.24 -17.04
N VAL A 35 -14.98 13.13 -16.04
CA VAL A 35 -15.13 14.57 -16.29
C VAL A 35 -13.74 15.20 -16.33
N LEU A 36 -13.30 15.56 -17.54
CA LEU A 36 -12.17 16.46 -17.73
C LEU A 36 -12.57 17.84 -17.17
N ARG A 37 -12.15 18.13 -15.93
CA ARG A 37 -12.43 19.44 -15.32
C ARG A 37 -11.40 20.45 -15.86
N ARG A 38 -11.79 21.23 -16.87
CA ARG A 38 -11.03 22.41 -17.32
C ARG A 38 -10.99 23.43 -16.17
N ALA A 39 -9.80 23.76 -15.69
CA ALA A 39 -9.60 24.99 -14.94
C ALA A 39 -9.71 26.16 -15.92
N GLY A 40 -10.70 27.03 -15.71
CA GLY A 40 -10.86 28.25 -16.51
C GLY A 40 -9.71 29.23 -16.26
N ARG A 41 -9.07 29.67 -17.34
CA ARG A 41 -8.40 30.96 -17.42
C ARG A 41 -8.79 31.62 -18.73
N ASP A 42 -9.48 32.75 -18.62
CA ASP A 42 -9.68 33.71 -19.69
C ASP A 42 -8.34 34.37 -20.01
N GLY A 43 -7.99 34.48 -21.31
CA GLY A 43 -6.80 35.21 -21.76
C GLY A 43 -6.16 34.63 -23.01
N GLN A 44 -6.41 35.30 -24.13
CA GLN A 44 -6.12 34.99 -25.53
C GLN A 44 -4.61 34.95 -25.89
N GLY A 45 -4.19 33.99 -26.73
CA GLY A 45 -2.98 34.11 -27.58
C GLY A 45 -2.03 32.90 -27.65
N GLY A 46 -1.99 32.23 -28.81
CA GLY A 46 -0.81 31.46 -29.27
C GLY A 46 -0.93 29.94 -29.21
N GLY A 47 -0.90 29.29 -30.38
CA GLY A 47 -1.10 27.85 -30.57
C GLY A 47 -0.12 26.96 -29.81
N GLY A 48 -0.70 26.06 -29.02
CA GLY A 48 -0.01 25.00 -28.28
C GLY A 48 -1.03 24.42 -27.33
N GLY A 49 -1.86 23.49 -27.81
CA GLY A 49 -2.89 22.87 -26.98
C GLY A 49 -2.25 22.24 -25.75
N VAL A 50 -2.36 22.89 -24.59
CA VAL A 50 -2.01 22.28 -23.31
C VAL A 50 -3.07 21.22 -23.06
N CYS A 51 -2.79 19.98 -23.47
CA CYS A 51 -3.52 18.83 -22.99
C CYS A 51 -3.41 18.83 -21.47
N GLY A 52 -4.52 19.11 -20.78
CA GLY A 52 -4.56 19.02 -19.33
C GLY A 52 -4.15 17.63 -18.86
N ALA A 53 -3.51 17.55 -17.70
CA ALA A 53 -3.11 16.29 -17.08
C ALA A 53 -4.29 15.30 -17.06
N LEU A 54 -4.03 14.06 -17.46
CA LEU A 54 -5.03 13.00 -17.47
C LEU A 54 -5.25 12.54 -16.03
N VAL A 55 -6.52 12.41 -15.63
CA VAL A 55 -6.87 11.78 -14.36
C VAL A 55 -6.94 10.28 -14.59
N GLU A 56 -6.01 9.53 -13.99
CA GLU A 56 -6.06 8.08 -13.98
C GLU A 56 -7.19 7.60 -13.07
N THR A 57 -8.00 6.65 -13.54
CA THR A 57 -9.17 6.10 -12.82
C THR A 57 -9.11 4.60 -12.58
N ILE A 58 -8.08 3.94 -13.09
CA ILE A 58 -7.90 2.47 -13.04
C ILE A 58 -6.49 2.18 -12.58
N SER A 59 -6.32 1.16 -11.74
CA SER A 59 -5.00 0.72 -11.27
C SER A 59 -4.08 0.36 -12.43
N SER A 60 -2.80 0.74 -12.28
CA SER A 60 -1.74 0.29 -13.18
C SER A 60 -1.46 -1.21 -13.03
N PHE A 61 -1.76 -1.80 -11.87
CA PHE A 61 -1.61 -3.23 -11.64
C PHE A 61 -2.74 -4.02 -12.32
N LYS A 62 -2.35 -5.00 -13.13
CA LYS A 62 -3.28 -5.90 -13.82
C LYS A 62 -2.89 -7.35 -13.56
N PRO A 63 -3.14 -7.89 -12.35
CA PRO A 63 -2.74 -9.25 -11.99
C PRO A 63 -3.28 -10.31 -12.96
N GLY A 64 -4.53 -10.18 -13.42
CA GLY A 64 -5.13 -11.11 -14.40
C GLY A 64 -4.50 -11.08 -15.81
N ARG A 65 -3.58 -10.15 -16.08
CA ARG A 65 -2.80 -10.08 -17.33
C ARG A 65 -1.31 -10.32 -17.11
N TYR A 66 -0.89 -10.54 -15.87
CA TYR A 66 0.51 -10.74 -15.53
C TYR A 66 0.94 -12.14 -15.98
N GLN A 67 2.11 -12.21 -16.62
CA GLN A 67 2.73 -13.47 -17.04
C GLN A 67 4.19 -13.47 -16.60
N SER A 68 4.67 -14.60 -16.11
CA SER A 68 6.05 -14.77 -15.66
C SER A 68 6.44 -16.24 -15.78
N SER A 69 7.74 -16.52 -15.93
CA SER A 69 8.26 -17.90 -15.90
C SER A 69 8.15 -18.55 -14.52
N LEU A 70 7.98 -17.76 -13.45
CA LEU A 70 7.87 -18.24 -12.08
C LEU A 70 6.48 -18.81 -11.73
N MET A 71 5.45 -18.50 -12.53
CA MET A 71 4.07 -18.91 -12.25
C MET A 71 3.35 -19.32 -13.52
N PRO A 72 2.53 -20.39 -13.49
CA PRO A 72 1.69 -20.76 -14.62
C PRO A 72 0.63 -19.68 -14.89
N ALA A 73 0.09 -19.65 -16.11
CA ALA A 73 -0.98 -18.73 -16.49
C ALA A 73 -2.26 -18.91 -15.66
N GLU A 74 -2.53 -20.13 -15.21
CA GLU A 74 -3.63 -20.47 -14.31
C GLU A 74 -3.08 -20.97 -12.97
N ASN A 75 -2.78 -20.04 -12.06
CA ASN A 75 -2.30 -20.36 -10.72
C ASN A 75 -3.43 -20.27 -9.69
N LYS A 76 -3.35 -21.10 -8.65
CA LYS A 76 -4.29 -21.01 -7.51
C LYS A 76 -3.73 -20.07 -6.44
N PRO A 77 -4.59 -19.47 -5.60
CA PRO A 77 -4.13 -18.72 -4.44
C PRO A 77 -3.26 -19.60 -3.52
N LEU A 78 -2.11 -19.07 -3.10
CA LEU A 78 -1.17 -19.74 -2.19
C LEU A 78 -0.71 -21.14 -2.65
N GLU A 79 -0.53 -21.31 -3.96
CA GLU A 79 0.00 -22.55 -4.51
C GLU A 79 1.41 -22.87 -3.97
N MET A 80 1.56 -24.03 -3.33
CA MET A 80 2.77 -24.41 -2.59
C MET A 80 4.04 -24.41 -3.45
N ASN A 81 3.94 -24.84 -4.71
CA ASN A 81 5.07 -24.86 -5.63
C ASN A 81 5.63 -23.45 -5.86
N ILE A 82 4.75 -22.45 -6.02
CA ILE A 82 5.14 -21.06 -6.22
C ILE A 82 5.73 -20.50 -4.93
N LEU A 83 5.09 -20.74 -3.78
CA LEU A 83 5.59 -20.29 -2.48
C LEU A 83 6.99 -20.84 -2.18
N LYS A 84 7.21 -22.14 -2.46
CA LYS A 84 8.51 -22.78 -2.31
C LYS A 84 9.57 -22.12 -3.19
N ARG A 85 9.27 -21.86 -4.47
CA ARG A 85 10.19 -21.18 -5.38
C ARG A 85 10.51 -19.76 -4.94
N VAL A 86 9.51 -18.99 -4.50
CA VAL A 86 9.72 -17.64 -3.98
C VAL A 86 10.59 -17.66 -2.73
N LYS A 87 10.34 -18.58 -1.81
CA LYS A 87 11.16 -18.75 -0.60
C LYS A 87 12.61 -19.13 -0.91
N GLU A 88 12.84 -20.04 -1.85
CA GLU A 88 14.19 -20.41 -2.31
C GLU A 88 14.93 -19.19 -2.88
N LEU A 89 14.29 -18.41 -3.77
CA LEU A 89 14.88 -17.19 -4.34
C LEU A 89 15.19 -16.14 -3.27
N LEU A 90 14.28 -15.94 -2.31
CA LEU A 90 14.51 -15.02 -1.19
C LEU A 90 15.62 -15.52 -0.26
N ALA A 91 15.81 -16.83 -0.11
CA ALA A 91 16.88 -17.42 0.68
C ALA A 91 18.25 -17.24 0.02
N GLU A 92 18.34 -17.39 -1.30
CA GLU A 92 19.57 -17.26 -2.09
C GLU A 92 20.15 -15.84 -2.11
N VAL A 93 19.29 -14.81 -2.15
CA VAL A 93 19.72 -13.42 -2.29
C VAL A 93 20.05 -12.82 -0.92
N ASP A 94 21.17 -12.10 -0.79
CA ASP A 94 21.50 -11.39 0.44
C ASP A 94 20.54 -10.20 0.70
N ALA A 95 20.38 -9.80 1.97
CA ALA A 95 19.42 -8.77 2.36
C ALA A 95 19.64 -7.44 1.63
N LYS A 96 20.90 -7.04 1.38
CA LYS A 96 21.23 -5.79 0.70
C LYS A 96 20.86 -5.83 -0.79
N THR A 97 21.09 -6.95 -1.45
CA THR A 97 20.70 -7.13 -2.85
C THR A 97 19.18 -7.19 -2.99
N ALA A 98 18.49 -7.91 -2.10
CA ALA A 98 17.03 -7.92 -2.04
C ALA A 98 16.47 -6.50 -1.85
N ALA A 99 17.04 -5.72 -0.91
CA ALA A 99 16.66 -4.33 -0.69
C ALA A 99 16.82 -3.49 -1.98
N LYS A 100 17.95 -3.61 -2.69
CA LYS A 100 18.14 -2.92 -3.98
C LYS A 100 17.08 -3.27 -5.02
N HIS A 101 16.71 -4.55 -5.13
CA HIS A 101 15.66 -4.98 -6.07
C HIS A 101 14.29 -4.42 -5.69
N ILE A 102 13.94 -4.45 -4.41
CA ILE A 102 12.71 -3.86 -3.87
C ILE A 102 12.68 -2.36 -4.13
N THR A 103 13.73 -1.63 -3.74
CA THR A 103 13.85 -0.17 -3.97
C THR A 103 13.73 0.18 -5.45
N LYS A 104 14.40 -0.57 -6.34
CA LYS A 104 14.29 -0.33 -7.79
C LYS A 104 12.84 -0.46 -8.25
N ALA A 105 12.14 -1.52 -7.84
CA ALA A 105 10.75 -1.74 -8.18
C ALA A 105 9.83 -0.66 -7.59
N ASP A 106 10.04 -0.26 -6.33
CA ASP A 106 9.28 0.80 -5.67
C ASP A 106 9.47 2.15 -6.39
N CYS A 107 10.71 2.50 -6.75
CA CYS A 107 10.99 3.73 -7.47
C CYS A 107 10.40 3.75 -8.89
N MET A 108 10.28 2.60 -9.56
CA MET A 108 9.59 2.52 -10.85
C MET A 108 8.08 2.71 -10.69
N VAL A 109 7.45 2.04 -9.72
CA VAL A 109 6.01 2.17 -9.44
C VAL A 109 5.67 3.60 -8.99
N ALA A 110 6.48 4.19 -8.12
CA ALA A 110 6.34 5.57 -7.65
C ALA A 110 6.69 6.62 -8.71
N ARG A 111 7.04 6.20 -9.94
CA ARG A 111 7.43 7.08 -11.06
C ARG A 111 8.54 8.07 -10.66
N ILE A 112 9.53 7.57 -9.93
CA ILE A 112 10.79 8.25 -9.60
C ILE A 112 11.83 7.92 -10.68
N LEU A 113 11.86 6.64 -11.10
CA LEU A 113 12.73 6.14 -12.15
C LEU A 113 11.92 5.68 -13.37
N GLY A 114 12.54 5.68 -14.55
CA GLY A 114 11.92 5.17 -15.78
C GLY A 114 10.76 6.02 -16.31
N VAL A 115 10.70 7.32 -15.96
CA VAL A 115 9.63 8.21 -16.38
C VAL A 115 9.87 8.67 -17.83
N THR A 116 8.97 8.28 -18.74
CA THR A 116 9.03 8.71 -20.14
C THR A 116 8.45 10.12 -20.32
N LYS A 117 8.76 10.78 -21.44
CA LYS A 117 8.23 12.11 -21.77
C LYS A 117 6.71 12.09 -21.95
N GLU A 118 6.18 10.99 -22.47
CA GLU A 118 4.75 10.75 -22.59
C GLU A 118 4.10 10.66 -21.21
N MET A 119 4.74 9.93 -20.27
CA MET A 119 4.24 9.83 -18.90
C MET A 119 4.27 11.19 -18.18
N GLN A 120 5.33 11.99 -18.34
CA GLN A 120 5.38 13.37 -17.82
C GLN A 120 4.25 14.23 -18.39
N ARG A 121 4.00 14.14 -19.71
CA ARG A 121 2.91 14.86 -20.37
C ARG A 121 1.54 14.45 -19.82
N MET A 122 1.30 13.15 -19.62
CA MET A 122 0.04 12.66 -19.06
C MET A 122 -0.15 13.09 -17.60
N MET A 123 0.91 13.06 -16.79
CA MET A 123 0.84 13.45 -15.38
C MET A 123 0.75 14.97 -15.18
N GLY A 124 1.24 15.76 -16.15
CA GLY A 124 1.38 17.21 -16.05
C GLY A 124 2.49 17.66 -15.09
N VAL A 125 3.31 16.74 -14.60
CA VAL A 125 4.42 16.97 -13.65
C VAL A 125 5.64 16.13 -14.00
N GLY A 126 6.80 16.49 -13.43
CA GLY A 126 8.07 15.85 -13.78
C GLY A 126 8.26 14.45 -13.20
N PHE A 127 7.70 14.18 -12.02
CA PHE A 127 7.91 12.94 -11.27
C PHE A 127 6.70 12.58 -10.39
N GLY A 128 6.60 11.30 -10.01
CA GLY A 128 5.45 10.79 -9.28
C GLY A 128 5.29 11.33 -7.86
N LEU A 129 6.38 11.68 -7.16
CA LEU A 129 6.27 12.26 -5.81
C LEU A 129 5.51 13.59 -5.80
N GLU A 130 5.65 14.41 -6.84
CA GLU A 130 4.84 15.62 -7.01
C GLU A 130 3.37 15.23 -7.29
N LEU A 131 3.15 14.29 -8.21
CA LEU A 131 1.81 13.80 -8.54
C LEU A 131 1.03 13.32 -7.31
N LEU A 132 1.70 12.63 -6.37
CA LEU A 132 1.10 12.14 -5.12
C LEU A 132 0.47 13.25 -4.26
N THR A 133 0.90 14.49 -4.41
CA THR A 133 0.36 15.64 -3.65
C THR A 133 -0.87 16.25 -4.34
N LEU A 134 -1.10 15.95 -5.62
CA LEU A 134 -2.13 16.57 -6.43
C LEU A 134 -3.44 15.77 -6.41
N PRO A 135 -4.61 16.40 -6.63
CA PRO A 135 -5.89 15.71 -6.63
C PRO A 135 -5.95 14.55 -7.63
N HIS A 136 -5.43 14.74 -8.84
CA HIS A 136 -5.41 13.73 -9.90
C HIS A 136 -4.36 12.64 -9.71
N GLY A 137 -3.48 12.74 -8.72
CA GLY A 137 -2.59 11.65 -8.29
C GLY A 137 -3.26 10.58 -7.43
N HIS A 138 -4.60 10.61 -7.31
CA HIS A 138 -5.35 9.67 -6.49
C HIS A 138 -5.07 8.20 -6.83
N GLN A 139 -5.03 7.84 -8.10
CA GLN A 139 -4.78 6.47 -8.51
C GLN A 139 -3.37 6.00 -8.14
N LEU A 140 -2.35 6.85 -8.30
CA LEU A 140 -0.99 6.52 -7.90
C LEU A 140 -0.91 6.28 -6.37
N ARG A 141 -1.66 7.05 -5.56
CA ARG A 141 -1.76 6.80 -4.11
C ARG A 141 -2.38 5.42 -3.80
N LEU A 142 -3.44 5.04 -4.52
CA LEU A 142 -4.08 3.73 -4.35
C LEU A 142 -3.15 2.59 -4.75
N ASP A 143 -2.44 2.73 -5.87
CA ASP A 143 -1.49 1.73 -6.35
C ASP A 143 -0.34 1.54 -5.34
N LEU A 144 0.21 2.63 -4.78
CA LEU A 144 1.25 2.52 -3.75
C LEU A 144 0.74 1.86 -2.46
N LEU A 145 -0.50 2.13 -2.05
CA LEU A 145 -1.11 1.47 -0.89
C LEU A 145 -1.31 -0.02 -1.14
N GLU A 146 -1.83 -0.40 -2.31
CA GLU A 146 -1.98 -1.80 -2.71
C GLU A 146 -0.63 -2.54 -2.67
N ARG A 147 0.42 -1.89 -3.20
CA ARG A 147 1.79 -2.42 -3.18
C ARG A 147 2.32 -2.58 -1.76
N PHE A 148 2.13 -1.58 -0.89
CA PHE A 148 2.58 -1.62 0.50
C PHE A 148 1.90 -2.75 1.29
N TYR A 149 0.58 -2.88 1.18
CA TYR A 149 -0.16 -3.93 1.87
C TYR A 149 0.19 -5.32 1.34
N THR A 150 0.25 -5.48 0.02
CA THR A 150 0.60 -6.77 -0.62
C THR A 150 2.00 -7.22 -0.23
N MET A 151 2.97 -6.31 -0.19
CA MET A 151 4.34 -6.62 0.23
C MET A 151 4.41 -7.02 1.71
N SER A 152 3.68 -6.32 2.58
CA SER A 152 3.57 -6.66 4.00
C SER A 152 2.97 -8.05 4.21
N ILE A 153 1.92 -8.40 3.44
CA ILE A 153 1.32 -9.73 3.46
C ILE A 153 2.31 -10.77 2.94
N MET A 154 3.06 -10.49 1.88
CA MET A 154 4.08 -11.40 1.35
C MET A 154 5.12 -11.75 2.41
N MET A 155 5.67 -10.76 3.09
CA MET A 155 6.64 -10.97 4.18
C MET A 155 6.04 -11.78 5.33
N ALA A 156 4.79 -11.52 5.70
CA ALA A 156 4.10 -12.31 6.73
C ALA A 156 3.89 -13.77 6.29
N VAL A 157 3.50 -14.00 5.03
CA VAL A 157 3.32 -15.35 4.47
C VAL A 157 4.64 -16.11 4.40
N ASP A 158 5.75 -15.45 4.06
CA ASP A 158 7.08 -16.08 4.05
C ASP A 158 7.50 -16.54 5.46
N LEU A 159 7.29 -15.70 6.47
CA LEU A 159 7.57 -16.02 7.87
C LEU A 159 6.66 -17.11 8.43
N LEU A 160 5.35 -17.03 8.18
CA LEU A 160 4.36 -17.99 8.70
C LEU A 160 4.36 -19.31 7.92
N GLY A 161 4.71 -19.27 6.64
CA GLY A 161 4.89 -20.44 5.77
C GLY A 161 6.16 -21.23 6.07
N CYS A 162 7.03 -20.74 6.96
CA CYS A 162 8.16 -21.51 7.48
C CYS A 162 7.69 -22.58 8.48
N THR A 163 7.32 -23.75 7.94
CA THR A 163 7.03 -24.97 8.71
C THR A 163 8.29 -25.74 9.15
N GLY A 164 9.44 -25.07 9.11
CA GLY A 164 10.74 -25.61 9.49
C GLY A 164 10.99 -25.59 11.01
N SER A 165 12.26 -25.68 11.41
CA SER A 165 12.61 -25.60 12.84
C SER A 165 12.43 -24.17 13.39
N THR A 166 12.44 -24.06 14.72
CA THR A 166 12.45 -22.75 15.41
C THR A 166 13.66 -21.90 15.04
N GLU A 167 14.82 -22.53 14.84
CA GLU A 167 16.06 -21.86 14.43
C GLU A 167 15.94 -21.31 13.01
N GLU A 168 15.41 -22.09 12.06
CA GLU A 168 15.21 -21.65 10.68
C GLU A 168 14.27 -20.45 10.60
N ARG A 169 13.19 -20.46 11.38
CA ARG A 169 12.25 -19.34 11.45
C ARG A 169 12.88 -18.10 12.10
N ALA A 170 13.73 -18.28 13.12
CA ALA A 170 14.46 -17.17 13.74
C ALA A 170 15.50 -16.55 12.78
N ALA A 171 16.20 -17.39 12.00
CA ALA A 171 17.13 -16.94 10.97
C ALA A 171 16.42 -16.14 9.86
N LEU A 172 15.25 -16.61 9.42
CA LEU A 172 14.45 -15.86 8.44
C LEU A 172 14.01 -14.51 9.01
N LEU A 173 13.50 -14.48 10.25
CA LEU A 173 13.13 -13.23 10.91
C LEU A 173 14.30 -12.25 11.02
N HIS A 174 15.48 -12.73 11.39
CA HIS A 174 16.70 -11.91 11.42
C HIS A 174 17.01 -11.33 10.04
N LYS A 175 16.90 -12.14 8.98
CA LYS A 175 17.09 -11.69 7.60
C LYS A 175 16.05 -10.63 7.20
N THR A 176 14.79 -10.78 7.60
CA THR A 176 13.76 -9.76 7.37
C THR A 176 14.08 -8.44 8.09
N ILE A 177 14.62 -8.50 9.30
CA ILE A 177 15.09 -7.31 10.03
C ILE A 177 16.28 -6.66 9.30
N GLN A 178 17.24 -7.46 8.83
CA GLN A 178 18.37 -6.96 8.03
C GLN A 178 17.93 -6.32 6.71
N LEU A 179 16.86 -6.83 6.10
CA LEU A 179 16.29 -6.24 4.88
C LEU A 179 15.70 -4.83 5.15
N ALA A 180 15.17 -4.61 6.35
CA ALA A 180 14.55 -3.34 6.75
C ALA A 180 15.53 -2.32 7.33
N ALA A 181 16.75 -2.74 7.71
CA ALA A 181 17.80 -1.92 8.32
C ALA A 181 18.67 -1.23 7.27
#